data_AF-A0A3B0QXG2-F1
#
_entry.id   AF-A0A3B0QXG2-F1
#
_cell.length_a   1.000
_cell.length_b   1.000
_cell.length_c   1.000
_cell.angle_alpha   90.00
_cell.angle_beta   90.00
_cell.angle_gamma   90.00
#
_symmetry.space_group_name_H-M   'P 1'
#
loop_
_entity.id
_entity.type
_entity.pdbx_description
1 polymer ?
#
loop_
_entity_poly.entity_id
_entity_poly.type
_entity_poly.pdbx_seq_one_letter_code
_entity_poly.pdbx_strand_id
1 'polypeptide(L)'
;MLNSFLRGYYTPSFYKLVVNTSFDLTDLNELENQPRPFSTFFHEYLHFIQDISTSFGLMNALIILNQIKYSNNYILKGKTSFKIPISFDKNSDFKLAEEMRIIYMGPVQMRNYKKIVSVTKKESSTFIPTHNKYLEKIVVSIEIDNDISEVDFGGLSIIESMAHIAQKHFYPETQHNDIPYKFANQIAEFLYPEFVKNSLYIFALCDACLMTYHPGLTFYEVLTGLKKDQIIPKTEEEIYDLVYSNVLGNGESIIELYKNINDSAKKELTHYFTTNIHENEKKWIEVILERIQEKRVSSPTFLLDILKQEKANSILFKKLILEIGSPLIENILGDNHMFVPRGFENIEIKIDVFSSINEIFKLFTQGNKSCQLVNFCKSSIIGDITDGRCTESPWLRCNDKNLCGYAVLWKMWGLNNYEPILN
;
A
#
# COMPACT_ATOMS: atom_id res chain seq x y z
N MET A 1 -4.99 -5.47 13.87
CA MET A 1 -6.08 -6.46 13.75
C MET A 1 -7.41 -5.73 13.75
N LEU A 2 -8.05 -5.62 12.58
CA LEU A 2 -9.35 -4.97 12.34
C LEU A 2 -10.20 -5.91 11.45
N ASN A 3 -10.30 -7.19 11.80
CA ASN A 3 -10.68 -8.22 10.83
C ASN A 3 -12.18 -8.59 10.77
N SER A 4 -13.07 -8.02 11.58
CA SER A 4 -14.50 -8.40 11.56
C SER A 4 -15.45 -7.38 10.91
N PHE A 5 -14.97 -6.20 10.50
CA PHE A 5 -15.82 -5.12 9.93
C PHE A 5 -15.38 -4.65 8.53
N LEU A 6 -14.22 -5.06 8.04
CA LEU A 6 -13.75 -4.70 6.71
C LEU A 6 -14.37 -5.62 5.64
N ARG A 7 -14.86 -4.99 4.55
CA ARG A 7 -15.43 -5.71 3.39
C ARG A 7 -14.33 -6.36 2.54
N GLY A 8 -13.11 -5.86 2.64
CA GLY A 8 -11.90 -6.36 2.01
C GLY A 8 -10.69 -5.65 2.59
N TYR A 9 -9.49 -6.07 2.20
CA TYR A 9 -8.27 -5.32 2.45
C TYR A 9 -7.15 -5.74 1.50
N TYR A 10 -6.33 -4.78 1.11
CA TYR A 10 -5.03 -5.00 0.51
C TYR A 10 -3.93 -4.87 1.57
N THR A 11 -2.87 -5.67 1.46
CA THR A 11 -1.68 -5.60 2.31
C THR A 11 -0.54 -4.95 1.50
N PRO A 12 -0.27 -3.64 1.72
CA PRO A 12 0.79 -2.93 1.00
C PRO A 12 2.14 -3.60 1.13
N SER A 13 2.91 -3.57 0.04
CA SER A 13 4.28 -4.11 -0.09
C SER A 13 4.40 -5.63 0.02
N PHE A 14 3.30 -6.35 0.27
CA PHE A 14 3.27 -7.81 0.42
C PHE A 14 2.28 -8.50 -0.52
N TYR A 15 1.69 -7.76 -1.47
CA TYR A 15 0.91 -8.26 -2.59
C TYR A 15 -0.15 -9.30 -2.20
N LYS A 16 -0.95 -8.97 -1.18
CA LYS A 16 -2.11 -9.76 -0.76
C LYS A 16 -3.37 -8.91 -0.75
N LEU A 17 -4.41 -9.38 -1.41
CA LEU A 17 -5.74 -8.79 -1.50
C LEU A 17 -6.75 -9.79 -0.94
N VAL A 18 -7.60 -9.35 -0.04
CA VAL A 18 -8.68 -10.17 0.51
C VAL A 18 -10.01 -9.51 0.22
N VAL A 19 -10.97 -10.29 -0.28
CA VAL A 19 -12.36 -9.86 -0.43
C VAL A 19 -13.22 -10.68 0.53
N ASN A 20 -13.96 -10.01 1.41
CA ASN A 20 -14.85 -10.66 2.38
C ASN A 20 -16.12 -11.16 1.67
N THR A 21 -15.96 -12.26 0.94
CA THR A 21 -17.00 -12.90 0.15
C THR A 21 -16.77 -14.41 0.06
N SER A 22 -17.85 -15.15 -0.21
CA SER A 22 -17.80 -16.58 -0.55
C SER A 22 -17.93 -16.82 -2.06
N PHE A 23 -18.01 -15.77 -2.89
CA PHE A 23 -18.06 -15.93 -4.34
C PHE A 23 -16.68 -16.27 -4.91
N ASP A 24 -16.70 -16.88 -6.09
CA ASP A 24 -15.50 -17.10 -6.89
C ASP A 24 -14.93 -15.75 -7.38
N LEU A 25 -13.60 -15.62 -7.32
CA LEU A 25 -12.85 -14.42 -7.67
C LEU A 25 -12.03 -14.62 -8.97
N THR A 26 -12.18 -15.75 -9.66
CA THR A 26 -11.39 -16.11 -10.85
C THR A 26 -11.92 -15.48 -12.16
N ASP A 27 -13.23 -15.21 -12.27
CA ASP A 27 -13.82 -14.55 -13.44
C ASP A 27 -14.44 -13.20 -13.07
N LEU A 28 -13.80 -12.12 -13.52
CA LEU A 28 -14.27 -10.74 -13.29
C LEU A 28 -15.60 -10.43 -13.98
N ASN A 29 -15.97 -11.12 -15.05
CA ASN A 29 -17.26 -10.95 -15.71
C ASN A 29 -18.39 -11.54 -14.87
N GLU A 30 -18.15 -12.70 -14.26
CA GLU A 30 -19.11 -13.30 -13.34
C GLU A 30 -19.19 -12.51 -12.04
N LEU A 31 -18.03 -12.10 -11.50
CA LEU A 31 -17.96 -11.31 -10.27
C LEU A 31 -18.68 -9.96 -10.40
N GLU A 32 -18.64 -9.32 -11.58
CA GLU A 32 -19.35 -8.05 -11.85
C GLU A 32 -20.87 -8.17 -11.61
N ASN A 33 -21.45 -9.36 -11.80
CA ASN A 33 -22.87 -9.62 -11.49
C ASN A 33 -23.15 -9.62 -9.98
N GLN A 34 -22.12 -9.56 -9.14
CA GLN A 34 -22.16 -9.38 -7.69
C GLN A 34 -21.59 -7.99 -7.34
N PRO A 35 -22.39 -6.91 -7.37
CA PRO A 35 -21.88 -5.54 -7.29
C PRO A 35 -21.05 -5.25 -6.04
N ARG A 36 -21.43 -5.83 -4.90
CA ARG A 36 -20.73 -5.63 -3.62
C ARG A 36 -19.34 -6.30 -3.61
N PRO A 37 -19.19 -7.60 -3.90
CA PRO A 37 -17.89 -8.24 -4.07
C PRO A 37 -17.02 -7.56 -5.13
N PHE A 38 -17.55 -7.29 -6.32
CA PHE A 38 -16.77 -6.65 -7.39
C PHE A 38 -16.30 -5.25 -7.02
N SER A 39 -17.19 -4.41 -6.46
CA SER A 39 -16.81 -3.05 -6.04
C SER A 39 -15.73 -3.06 -4.96
N THR A 40 -15.74 -4.08 -4.08
CA THR A 40 -14.70 -4.26 -3.08
C THR A 40 -13.40 -4.72 -3.73
N PHE A 41 -13.44 -5.72 -4.62
CA PHE A 41 -12.27 -6.13 -5.40
C PHE A 41 -11.65 -4.95 -6.16
N PHE A 42 -12.46 -4.13 -6.83
CA PHE A 42 -12.01 -2.96 -7.56
C PHE A 42 -11.31 -1.95 -6.64
N HIS A 43 -11.87 -1.68 -5.46
CA HIS A 43 -11.26 -0.82 -4.44
C HIS A 43 -9.88 -1.35 -4.01
N GLU A 44 -9.80 -2.62 -3.62
CA GLU A 44 -8.54 -3.20 -3.15
C GLU A 44 -7.51 -3.36 -4.28
N TYR A 45 -7.96 -3.58 -5.52
CA TYR A 45 -7.07 -3.62 -6.68
C TYR A 45 -6.47 -2.24 -6.98
N LEU A 46 -7.23 -1.15 -6.76
CA LEU A 46 -6.66 0.19 -6.86
C LEU A 46 -5.57 0.42 -5.81
N HIS A 47 -5.72 -0.11 -4.59
CA HIS A 47 -4.64 -0.06 -3.60
C HIS A 47 -3.38 -0.79 -4.07
N PHE A 48 -3.53 -1.96 -4.70
CA PHE A 48 -2.40 -2.64 -5.32
C PHE A 48 -1.72 -1.76 -6.38
N ILE A 49 -2.49 -1.15 -7.28
CA ILE A 49 -1.92 -0.30 -8.32
C ILE A 49 -1.25 0.94 -7.70
N GLN A 50 -1.86 1.58 -6.71
CA GLN A 50 -1.26 2.71 -5.99
C GLN A 50 0.08 2.30 -5.34
N ASP A 51 0.19 1.10 -4.78
CA ASP A 51 1.39 0.61 -4.11
C ASP A 51 2.57 0.42 -5.08
N ILE A 52 2.32 -0.07 -6.30
CA ILE A 52 3.39 -0.36 -7.28
C ILE A 52 3.63 0.76 -8.31
N SER A 53 2.68 1.67 -8.49
CA SER A 53 2.71 2.69 -9.56
C SER A 53 3.04 4.10 -9.07
N THR A 54 3.36 4.27 -7.79
CA THR A 54 3.57 5.59 -7.18
C THR A 54 4.87 5.64 -6.37
N SER A 55 5.48 6.82 -6.31
CA SER A 55 6.67 7.07 -5.47
C SER A 55 6.40 6.76 -4.00
N PHE A 56 5.21 7.13 -3.50
CA PHE A 56 4.82 6.90 -2.11
C PHE A 56 4.73 5.41 -1.78
N GLY A 57 4.05 4.61 -2.61
CA GLY A 57 3.90 3.17 -2.41
C GLY A 57 5.23 2.42 -2.46
N LEU A 58 6.03 2.68 -3.50
CA LEU A 58 7.34 2.04 -3.67
C LEU A 58 8.34 2.43 -2.58
N MET A 59 8.32 3.69 -2.12
CA MET A 59 9.16 4.11 -1.01
C MET A 59 8.78 3.38 0.29
N ASN A 60 7.48 3.19 0.56
CA ASN A 60 7.05 2.39 1.70
C ASN A 60 7.56 0.94 1.61
N ALA A 61 7.51 0.32 0.43
CA ALA A 61 8.04 -1.02 0.21
C ALA A 61 9.56 -1.10 0.47
N LEU A 62 10.33 -0.11 0.02
CA LEU A 62 11.77 -0.02 0.27
C LEU A 62 12.11 0.17 1.75
N ILE A 63 11.34 0.97 2.50
CA ILE A 63 11.52 1.15 3.95
C ILE A 63 11.29 -0.18 4.68
N ILE A 64 10.20 -0.89 4.36
CA ILE A 64 9.87 -2.21 4.93
C ILE A 64 10.99 -3.22 4.63
N LEU A 65 11.46 -3.29 3.39
CA LEU A 65 12.57 -4.15 2.99
C LEU A 65 13.84 -3.85 3.82
N ASN A 66 14.17 -2.58 3.98
CA ASN A 66 15.35 -2.17 4.74
C ASN A 66 15.22 -2.58 6.23
N GLN A 67 14.03 -2.48 6.82
CA GLN A 67 13.76 -2.96 8.18
C GLN A 67 13.92 -4.49 8.30
N ILE A 68 13.48 -5.25 7.29
CA ILE A 68 13.66 -6.71 7.24
C ILE A 68 15.15 -7.06 7.13
N LYS A 69 15.90 -6.40 6.23
CA LYS A 69 17.35 -6.60 6.09
C LYS A 69 18.10 -6.27 7.37
N TYR A 70 17.76 -5.16 8.02
CA TYR A 70 18.34 -4.78 9.31
C TYR A 70 18.06 -5.85 10.38
N SER A 71 16.80 -6.27 10.50
CA SER A 71 16.38 -7.29 11.46
C SER A 71 17.15 -8.60 11.25
N ASN A 72 17.24 -9.06 10.01
CA ASN A 72 17.98 -10.28 9.68
C ASN A 72 19.48 -10.16 10.03
N ASN A 73 20.12 -9.07 9.62
CA ASN A 73 21.53 -8.82 9.92
C ASN A 73 21.82 -8.68 11.42
N TYR A 74 20.89 -8.07 12.18
CA TYR A 74 20.98 -7.94 13.63
C TYR A 74 20.92 -9.32 14.30
N ILE A 75 19.98 -10.18 13.87
CA ILE A 75 19.83 -11.53 14.40
C ILE A 75 21.08 -12.37 14.10
N LEU A 76 21.54 -12.38 12.85
CA LEU A 76 22.68 -13.19 12.41
C LEU A 76 24.01 -12.82 13.07
N LYS A 77 24.16 -11.57 13.54
CA LYS A 77 25.34 -11.12 14.31
C LYS A 77 25.20 -11.33 15.82
N GLY A 78 24.01 -11.69 16.27
CA GLY A 78 23.64 -11.82 17.67
C GLY A 78 23.79 -13.24 18.21
N LYS A 79 23.01 -13.52 19.26
CA LYS A 79 22.86 -14.88 19.80
C LYS A 79 21.77 -15.61 19.02
N THR A 80 21.80 -16.95 19.08
CA THR A 80 20.75 -17.80 18.51
C THR A 80 19.37 -17.46 19.07
N SER A 81 19.28 -17.08 20.35
CA SER A 81 18.04 -16.50 20.89
C SER A 81 18.06 -14.97 20.83
N PHE A 82 16.97 -14.36 20.34
CA PHE A 82 16.88 -12.90 20.18
C PHE A 82 15.53 -12.36 20.67
N LYS A 83 15.50 -11.08 21.05
CA LYS A 83 14.30 -10.42 21.59
C LYS A 83 13.41 -9.87 20.48
N ILE A 84 12.10 -10.07 20.62
CA ILE A 84 11.05 -9.46 19.78
C ILE A 84 10.10 -8.57 20.61
N PRO A 85 9.56 -7.48 20.04
CA PRO A 85 9.92 -6.91 18.75
C PRO A 85 11.36 -6.36 18.73
N ILE A 86 11.96 -6.30 17.54
CA ILE A 86 13.30 -5.77 17.31
C ILE A 86 13.23 -4.23 17.38
N SER A 87 14.03 -3.65 18.29
CA SER A 87 14.14 -2.18 18.40
C SER A 87 15.09 -1.63 17.34
N PHE A 88 14.62 -0.63 16.62
CA PHE A 88 15.40 0.15 15.65
C PHE A 88 16.03 1.41 16.28
N ASP A 89 15.76 1.70 17.55
CA ASP A 89 16.11 2.97 18.20
C ASP A 89 17.61 3.25 18.26
N LYS A 90 18.42 2.20 18.20
CA LYS A 90 19.89 2.29 18.25
C LYS A 90 20.51 2.68 16.91
N ASN A 91 19.74 2.67 15.82
CA ASN A 91 20.20 3.11 14.52
C ASN A 91 19.46 4.38 14.10
N SER A 92 20.18 5.50 14.07
CA SER A 92 19.62 6.82 13.78
C SER A 92 18.92 6.90 12.42
N ASP A 93 19.44 6.20 11.41
CA ASP A 93 18.92 6.28 10.05
C ASP A 93 17.60 5.52 9.91
N PHE A 94 17.51 4.32 10.50
CA PHE A 94 16.26 3.56 10.54
C PHE A 94 15.19 4.25 11.38
N LYS A 95 15.59 4.82 12.53
CA LYS A 95 14.70 5.60 13.37
C LYS A 95 14.14 6.81 12.60
N LEU A 96 15.01 7.58 11.95
CA LEU A 96 14.60 8.73 11.16
C LEU A 96 13.68 8.31 9.99
N ALA A 97 14.00 7.24 9.27
CA ALA A 97 13.18 6.74 8.18
C ALA A 97 11.77 6.31 8.64
N GLU A 98 11.66 5.66 9.81
CA GLU A 98 10.36 5.27 10.38
C GLU A 98 9.57 6.49 10.87
N GLU A 99 10.22 7.45 11.53
CA GLU A 99 9.58 8.71 11.94
C GLU A 99 9.05 9.50 10.74
N MET A 100 9.85 9.63 9.68
CA MET A 100 9.43 10.25 8.42
C MET A 100 8.24 9.49 7.81
N ARG A 101 8.30 8.15 7.76
CA ARG A 101 7.22 7.31 7.24
C ARG A 101 5.92 7.52 8.00
N ILE A 102 5.94 7.57 9.33
CA ILE A 102 4.75 7.82 10.17
C ILE A 102 4.13 9.17 9.81
N ILE A 103 4.95 10.22 9.69
CA ILE A 103 4.47 11.57 9.34
C ILE A 103 3.90 11.60 7.92
N TYR A 104 4.58 10.98 6.95
CA TYR A 104 4.12 10.93 5.56
C TYR A 104 2.82 10.13 5.41
N MET A 105 2.67 9.04 6.17
CA MET A 105 1.44 8.26 6.21
C MET A 105 0.28 9.05 6.81
N GLY A 106 0.53 9.80 7.88
CA GLY A 106 -0.51 10.48 8.66
C GLY A 106 -1.49 9.45 9.23
N PRO A 107 -1.11 8.70 10.29
CA PRO A 107 -1.93 7.63 10.81
C PRO A 107 -3.31 8.15 11.22
N VAL A 108 -4.34 7.54 10.65
CA VAL A 108 -5.73 7.89 10.90
C VAL A 108 -6.45 6.77 11.64
N GLN A 109 -7.45 7.17 12.43
CA GLN A 109 -8.42 6.24 12.98
C GLN A 109 -9.76 6.46 12.28
N MET A 110 -10.40 5.36 11.86
CA MET A 110 -11.71 5.42 11.22
C MET A 110 -12.73 6.10 12.13
N ARG A 111 -13.35 7.18 11.66
CA ARG A 111 -14.39 7.91 12.40
C ARG A 111 -15.17 8.84 11.49
N ASN A 112 -16.39 9.18 11.92
CA ASN A 112 -17.18 10.28 11.36
C ASN A 112 -17.01 11.53 12.21
N TYR A 113 -17.26 12.69 11.62
CA TYR A 113 -17.15 13.96 12.33
C TYR A 113 -18.17 14.97 11.79
N LYS A 114 -18.45 16.03 12.55
CA LYS A 114 -19.50 16.99 12.22
C LYS A 114 -19.06 18.00 11.16
N LYS A 115 -17.88 18.61 11.34
CA LYS A 115 -17.26 19.50 10.34
C LYS A 115 -15.75 19.66 10.57
N ILE A 116 -15.07 20.14 9.54
CA ILE A 116 -13.70 20.67 9.64
C ILE A 116 -13.76 22.08 10.23
N VAL A 117 -12.92 22.33 11.24
CA VAL A 117 -12.74 23.64 11.88
C VAL A 117 -11.56 24.39 11.24
N SER A 118 -10.46 23.70 11.01
CA SER A 118 -9.26 24.26 10.38
C SER A 118 -8.40 23.18 9.73
N VAL A 119 -7.58 23.60 8.76
CA VAL A 119 -6.53 22.79 8.14
C VAL A 119 -5.25 23.60 8.18
N THR A 120 -4.23 23.10 8.87
CA THR A 120 -3.01 23.86 9.15
C THR A 120 -1.76 23.05 8.83
N LYS A 121 -0.75 23.72 8.27
CA LYS A 121 0.60 23.18 8.17
C LYS A 121 1.33 23.44 9.49
N LYS A 122 1.92 22.39 10.09
CA LYS A 122 2.67 22.46 11.35
C LYS A 122 4.03 21.76 11.19
N GLU A 123 5.02 22.21 11.94
CA GLU A 123 6.26 21.44 12.12
C GLU A 123 6.00 20.23 13.02
N SER A 124 6.64 19.11 12.69
CA SER A 124 6.68 17.91 13.51
C SER A 124 7.86 17.93 14.48
N SER A 125 7.93 16.93 15.36
CA SER A 125 9.08 16.72 16.23
C SER A 125 10.30 16.12 15.51
N THR A 126 10.17 15.68 14.27
CA THR A 126 11.22 14.96 13.54
C THR A 126 12.12 15.94 12.80
N PHE A 127 13.38 15.98 13.20
CA PHE A 127 14.41 16.83 12.59
C PHE A 127 15.16 16.07 11.49
N ILE A 128 15.36 16.72 10.35
CA ILE A 128 16.10 16.19 9.20
C ILE A 128 17.49 16.86 9.17
N PRO A 129 18.56 16.18 9.63
CA PRO A 129 19.89 16.80 9.75
C PRO A 129 20.44 17.28 8.41
N THR A 130 20.21 16.53 7.34
CA THR A 130 20.70 16.85 5.99
C THR A 130 20.13 18.15 5.41
N HIS A 131 18.95 18.57 5.89
CA HIS A 131 18.26 19.78 5.43
C HIS A 131 18.16 20.86 6.52
N ASN A 132 18.69 20.59 7.72
CA ASN A 132 18.63 21.46 8.88
C ASN A 132 17.22 22.03 9.15
N LYS A 133 16.19 21.17 9.10
CA LYS A 133 14.79 21.57 9.29
C LYS A 133 13.96 20.48 9.98
N TYR A 134 12.89 20.88 10.64
CA TYR A 134 11.85 19.96 11.08
C TYR A 134 10.97 19.56 9.89
N LEU A 135 10.50 18.31 9.91
CA LEU A 135 9.59 17.83 8.89
C LEU A 135 8.21 18.46 9.11
N GLU A 136 7.58 18.93 8.03
CA GLU A 136 6.24 19.51 8.09
C GLU A 136 5.17 18.42 7.98
N LYS A 137 4.00 18.68 8.56
CA LYS A 137 2.80 17.86 8.45
C LYS A 137 1.54 18.70 8.37
N ILE A 138 0.47 18.11 7.84
CA ILE A 138 -0.85 18.74 7.79
C ILE A 138 -1.70 18.22 8.95
N VAL A 139 -2.20 19.15 9.76
CA VAL A 139 -3.08 18.87 10.89
C VAL A 139 -4.45 19.48 10.63
N VAL A 140 -5.48 18.66 10.76
CA VAL A 140 -6.88 19.04 10.57
C VAL A 140 -7.58 19.02 11.92
N SER A 141 -8.15 20.15 12.33
CA SER A 141 -9.01 20.22 13.50
C SER A 141 -10.45 19.91 13.08
N ILE A 142 -11.06 18.91 13.72
CA ILE A 142 -12.42 18.44 13.44
C ILE A 142 -13.30 18.53 14.69
N GLU A 143 -14.59 18.80 14.50
CA GLU A 143 -15.58 18.80 15.58
C GLU A 143 -16.24 17.41 15.70
N ILE A 144 -16.17 16.81 16.89
CA ILE A 144 -16.80 15.54 17.26
C ILE A 144 -17.57 15.78 18.56
N ASP A 145 -18.88 15.56 18.59
CA ASP A 145 -19.72 15.72 19.80
C ASP A 145 -19.56 17.07 20.54
N ASN A 146 -19.26 18.14 19.78
CA ASN A 146 -18.94 19.50 20.23
C ASN A 146 -17.54 19.70 20.86
N ASP A 147 -16.69 18.67 20.84
CA ASP A 147 -15.27 18.77 21.15
C ASP A 147 -14.42 18.89 19.88
N ILE A 148 -13.26 19.56 20.00
CA ILE A 148 -12.29 19.68 18.91
C ILE A 148 -11.22 18.61 19.06
N SER A 149 -11.02 17.81 18.02
CA SER A 149 -9.93 16.83 17.91
C SER A 149 -9.01 17.19 16.75
N GLU A 150 -7.71 16.90 16.90
CA GLU A 150 -6.74 17.03 15.80
C GLU A 150 -6.46 15.67 15.17
N VAL A 151 -6.38 15.64 13.84
CA VAL A 151 -6.02 14.46 13.06
C VAL A 151 -4.99 14.85 12.01
N ASP A 152 -3.98 14.01 11.82
CA ASP A 152 -2.98 14.20 10.77
C ASP A 152 -3.55 13.80 9.40
N PHE A 153 -3.32 14.63 8.38
CA PHE A 153 -3.67 14.35 7.00
C PHE A 153 -2.42 13.98 6.20
N GLY A 154 -2.34 12.70 5.79
CA GLY A 154 -1.20 12.13 5.10
C GLY A 154 -1.60 11.14 4.00
N GLY A 155 -0.63 10.35 3.55
CA GLY A 155 -0.76 9.40 2.45
C GLY A 155 -1.89 8.38 2.64
N LEU A 156 -2.16 7.90 3.87
CA LEU A 156 -3.29 6.99 4.11
C LEU A 156 -4.63 7.62 3.75
N SER A 157 -4.81 8.91 4.07
CA SER A 157 -6.05 9.62 3.74
C SER A 157 -6.20 9.84 2.22
N ILE A 158 -5.08 10.10 1.53
CA ILE A 158 -5.06 10.25 0.07
C ILE A 158 -5.39 8.92 -0.64
N ILE A 159 -4.73 7.83 -0.24
CA ILE A 159 -4.92 6.47 -0.79
C ILE A 159 -6.39 6.04 -0.69
N GLU A 160 -6.95 6.14 0.52
CA GLU A 160 -8.31 5.71 0.84
C GLU A 160 -9.35 6.63 0.20
N SER A 161 -9.12 7.94 0.18
CA SER A 161 -10.02 8.89 -0.50
C SER A 161 -10.05 8.65 -2.00
N MET A 162 -8.90 8.40 -2.63
CA MET A 162 -8.81 8.09 -4.06
C MET A 162 -9.55 6.80 -4.40
N ALA A 163 -9.34 5.72 -3.63
CA ALA A 163 -10.02 4.44 -3.84
C ALA A 163 -11.53 4.55 -3.57
N HIS A 164 -11.94 5.32 -2.55
CA HIS A 164 -13.35 5.59 -2.28
C HIS A 164 -14.03 6.34 -3.44
N ILE A 165 -13.41 7.40 -3.95
CA ILE A 165 -13.95 8.17 -5.07
C ILE A 165 -14.15 7.27 -6.28
N ALA A 166 -13.13 6.47 -6.64
CA ALA A 166 -13.20 5.53 -7.75
C ALA A 166 -14.31 4.49 -7.58
N GLN A 167 -14.41 3.88 -6.40
CA GLN A 167 -15.46 2.89 -6.12
C GLN A 167 -16.85 3.53 -6.18
N LYS A 168 -17.03 4.69 -5.55
CA LYS A 168 -18.32 5.40 -5.51
C LYS A 168 -18.75 5.91 -6.88
N HIS A 169 -17.79 6.20 -7.76
CA HIS A 169 -18.07 6.63 -9.14
C HIS A 169 -18.92 5.60 -9.90
N PHE A 170 -18.62 4.30 -9.73
CA PHE A 170 -19.37 3.22 -10.38
C PHE A 170 -20.45 2.59 -9.50
N TYR A 171 -20.32 2.73 -8.18
CA TYR A 171 -21.21 2.13 -7.19
C TYR A 171 -21.69 3.21 -6.20
N PRO A 172 -22.69 4.04 -6.56
CA PRO A 172 -23.11 5.20 -5.77
C PRO A 172 -23.56 4.88 -4.34
N GLU A 173 -24.06 3.66 -4.11
CA GLU A 173 -24.49 3.14 -2.80
C GLU A 173 -23.33 2.82 -1.84
N THR A 174 -22.08 3.06 -2.25
CA THR A 174 -20.90 2.85 -1.42
C THR A 174 -20.92 3.79 -0.21
N GLN A 175 -20.91 3.21 0.99
CA GLN A 175 -20.89 3.90 2.27
C GLN A 175 -19.60 3.59 3.03
N HIS A 176 -18.89 4.64 3.40
CA HIS A 176 -17.71 4.60 4.26
C HIS A 176 -17.75 5.71 5.31
N ASN A 177 -16.93 5.58 6.33
CA ASN A 177 -16.70 6.64 7.30
C ASN A 177 -16.05 7.86 6.64
N ASP A 178 -16.15 9.03 7.27
CA ASP A 178 -15.55 10.26 6.74
C ASP A 178 -14.02 10.17 6.70
N ILE A 179 -13.40 9.75 7.81
CA ILE A 179 -11.97 9.47 7.86
C ILE A 179 -11.74 7.97 7.69
N PRO A 180 -10.80 7.53 6.82
CA PRO A 180 -10.03 8.33 5.85
C PRO A 180 -10.72 8.59 4.49
N TYR A 181 -11.86 7.96 4.22
CA TYR A 181 -12.38 7.75 2.86
C TYR A 181 -12.96 8.99 2.15
N LYS A 182 -13.50 9.96 2.87
CA LYS A 182 -14.05 11.21 2.29
C LYS A 182 -13.15 12.40 2.58
N PHE A 183 -12.04 12.18 3.29
CA PHE A 183 -11.32 13.23 3.98
C PHE A 183 -10.62 14.18 3.01
N ALA A 184 -10.03 13.67 1.93
CA ALA A 184 -9.41 14.53 0.91
C ALA A 184 -10.45 15.43 0.22
N ASN A 185 -11.65 14.90 -0.07
CA ASN A 185 -12.74 15.68 -0.67
C ASN A 185 -13.21 16.78 0.28
N GLN A 186 -13.45 16.45 1.55
CA GLN A 186 -13.90 17.41 2.56
C GLN A 186 -12.85 18.49 2.86
N ILE A 187 -11.55 18.13 2.84
CA ILE A 187 -10.45 19.09 2.97
C ILE A 187 -10.38 20.01 1.75
N ALA A 188 -10.53 19.48 0.53
CA ALA A 188 -10.55 20.30 -0.67
C ALA A 188 -11.74 21.27 -0.68
N GLU A 189 -12.93 20.81 -0.30
CA GLU A 189 -14.12 21.66 -0.14
C GLU A 189 -13.89 22.76 0.91
N PHE A 190 -13.21 22.46 2.01
CA PHE A 190 -12.88 23.45 3.04
C PHE A 190 -11.84 24.47 2.55
N LEU A 191 -10.78 24.00 1.87
CA LEU A 191 -9.67 24.84 1.46
C LEU A 191 -10.01 25.68 0.24
N TYR A 192 -10.58 25.09 -0.82
CA TYR A 192 -10.85 25.75 -2.09
C TYR A 192 -12.14 25.20 -2.75
N PRO A 193 -13.33 25.59 -2.28
CA PRO A 193 -14.61 25.06 -2.77
C PRO A 193 -14.78 25.14 -4.29
N GLU A 194 -14.30 26.21 -4.92
CA GLU A 194 -14.43 26.46 -6.36
C GLU A 194 -13.61 25.49 -7.22
N PHE A 195 -12.57 24.87 -6.64
CA PHE A 195 -11.82 23.80 -7.31
C PHE A 195 -12.64 22.51 -7.41
N VAL A 196 -13.52 22.25 -6.43
CA VAL A 196 -14.27 21.00 -6.32
C VAL A 196 -15.48 21.01 -7.26
N LYS A 197 -15.23 20.88 -8.56
CA LYS A 197 -16.29 20.82 -9.58
C LYS A 197 -17.03 19.49 -9.57
N ASN A 198 -16.27 18.40 -9.42
CA ASN A 198 -16.75 17.03 -9.31
C ASN A 198 -15.71 16.19 -8.55
N SER A 199 -16.06 14.95 -8.21
CA SER A 199 -15.17 14.07 -7.45
C SER A 199 -13.91 13.63 -8.22
N LEU A 200 -13.93 13.65 -9.56
CA LEU A 200 -12.77 13.27 -10.38
C LEU A 200 -11.64 14.31 -10.34
N TYR A 201 -11.93 15.58 -10.04
CA TYR A 201 -10.89 16.59 -9.74
C TYR A 201 -10.09 16.18 -8.50
N ILE A 202 -10.79 15.73 -7.45
CA ILE A 202 -10.13 15.25 -6.23
C ILE A 202 -9.40 13.94 -6.49
N PHE A 203 -9.97 13.04 -7.29
CA PHE A 203 -9.29 11.81 -7.71
C PHE A 203 -7.96 12.10 -8.41
N ALA A 204 -7.97 12.98 -9.41
CA ALA A 204 -6.78 13.37 -10.17
C ALA A 204 -5.71 14.01 -9.27
N LEU A 205 -6.12 14.90 -8.37
CA LEU A 205 -5.22 15.51 -7.42
C LEU A 205 -4.60 14.47 -6.47
N CYS A 206 -5.40 13.54 -5.95
CA CYS A 206 -4.91 12.45 -5.11
C CYS A 206 -3.88 11.57 -5.85
N ASP A 207 -4.19 11.10 -7.07
CA ASP A 207 -3.27 10.25 -7.86
C ASP A 207 -1.95 10.98 -8.14
N ALA A 208 -2.02 12.25 -8.55
CA ALA A 208 -0.82 13.06 -8.78
C ALA A 208 0.01 13.27 -7.50
N CYS A 209 -0.63 13.49 -6.34
CA CYS A 209 0.07 13.69 -5.07
C CYS A 209 0.79 12.42 -4.56
N LEU A 210 0.30 11.22 -4.90
CA LEU A 210 0.96 9.96 -4.54
C LEU A 210 2.31 9.77 -5.24
N MET A 211 2.60 10.55 -6.28
CA MET A 211 3.90 10.56 -6.94
C MET A 211 4.98 11.32 -6.16
N THR A 212 4.67 11.82 -4.96
CA THR A 212 5.60 12.49 -4.05
C THR A 212 5.88 11.65 -2.80
N TYR A 213 6.89 12.03 -2.01
CA TYR A 213 7.16 11.41 -0.71
C TYR A 213 6.10 11.73 0.35
N HIS A 214 5.53 12.95 0.32
CA HIS A 214 4.57 13.42 1.31
C HIS A 214 3.27 13.87 0.62
N PRO A 215 2.35 12.93 0.32
CA PRO A 215 1.17 13.21 -0.48
C PRO A 215 0.23 14.22 0.18
N GLY A 216 0.02 14.12 1.50
CA GLY A 216 -0.86 15.03 2.25
C GLY A 216 -0.37 16.48 2.26
N LEU A 217 0.95 16.69 2.41
CA LEU A 217 1.55 18.02 2.33
C LEU A 217 1.45 18.58 0.90
N THR A 218 1.81 17.78 -0.11
CA THR A 218 1.70 18.16 -1.52
C THR A 218 0.28 18.57 -1.88
N PHE A 219 -0.72 17.78 -1.46
CA PHE A 219 -2.14 18.07 -1.67
C PHE A 219 -2.54 19.44 -1.11
N TYR A 220 -2.13 19.73 0.12
CA TYR A 220 -2.39 21.02 0.77
C TYR A 220 -1.70 22.18 0.05
N GLU A 221 -0.41 22.04 -0.28
CA GLU A 221 0.38 23.10 -0.91
C GLU A 221 -0.10 23.41 -2.33
N VAL A 222 -0.43 22.39 -3.12
CA VAL A 222 -1.01 22.57 -4.46
C VAL A 222 -2.35 23.29 -4.36
N LEU A 223 -3.29 22.82 -3.53
CA LEU A 223 -4.61 23.47 -3.43
C LEU A 223 -4.54 24.92 -2.93
N THR A 224 -3.72 25.18 -1.93
CA THR A 224 -3.56 26.53 -1.39
C THR A 224 -2.84 27.45 -2.36
N GLY A 225 -1.87 26.95 -3.13
CA GLY A 225 -1.23 27.65 -4.24
C GLY A 225 -2.22 28.00 -5.34
N LEU A 226 -2.97 27.02 -5.85
CA LEU A 226 -4.01 27.24 -6.86
C LEU A 226 -5.05 28.26 -6.41
N LYS A 227 -5.49 28.19 -5.15
CA LYS A 227 -6.42 29.18 -4.58
C LYS A 227 -5.85 30.58 -4.56
N LYS A 228 -4.60 30.72 -4.10
CA LYS A 228 -3.90 32.01 -4.04
C LYS A 228 -3.78 32.64 -5.43
N ASP A 229 -3.48 31.82 -6.43
CA ASP A 229 -3.29 32.26 -7.81
C ASP A 229 -4.61 32.28 -8.61
N GLN A 230 -5.73 31.90 -7.96
CA GLN A 230 -7.07 31.81 -8.55
C GLN A 230 -7.14 30.92 -9.80
N ILE A 231 -6.33 29.86 -9.82
CA ILE A 231 -6.27 28.90 -10.93
C ILE A 231 -7.32 27.82 -10.71
N ILE A 232 -8.22 27.68 -11.68
CA ILE A 232 -9.20 26.59 -11.73
C ILE A 232 -8.91 25.78 -13.01
N PRO A 233 -8.48 24.51 -12.88
CA PRO A 233 -8.26 23.64 -14.03
C PRO A 233 -9.55 23.51 -14.87
N LYS A 234 -9.41 23.39 -16.19
CA LYS A 234 -10.53 23.20 -17.11
C LYS A 234 -10.96 21.74 -17.16
N THR A 235 -10.00 20.83 -17.04
CA THR A 235 -10.22 19.38 -17.06
C THR A 235 -9.52 18.70 -15.89
N GLU A 236 -9.91 17.46 -15.60
CA GLU A 236 -9.25 16.64 -14.59
C GLU A 236 -7.79 16.33 -14.94
N GLU A 237 -7.47 16.20 -16.23
CA GLU A 237 -6.11 15.92 -16.72
C GLU A 237 -5.14 17.07 -16.44
N GLU A 238 -5.60 18.33 -16.57
CA GLU A 238 -4.77 19.51 -16.33
C GLU A 238 -4.24 19.57 -14.89
N ILE A 239 -4.88 18.87 -13.95
CA ILE A 239 -4.41 18.76 -12.56
C ILE A 239 -3.07 18.02 -12.49
N TYR A 240 -2.86 17.00 -13.32
CA TYR A 240 -1.58 16.29 -13.37
C TYR A 240 -0.47 17.20 -13.85
N ASP A 241 -0.73 17.98 -14.91
CA ASP A 241 0.23 18.96 -15.45
C ASP A 241 0.58 20.03 -14.41
N LEU A 242 -0.43 20.55 -13.69
CA LEU A 242 -0.23 21.53 -12.62
C LEU A 242 0.61 20.97 -11.47
N VAL A 243 0.38 19.74 -11.05
CA VAL A 243 1.19 19.12 -9.98
C VAL A 243 2.61 18.85 -10.49
N TYR A 244 2.76 18.21 -11.65
CA TYR A 244 4.07 17.76 -12.15
C TYR A 244 4.98 18.89 -12.59
N SER A 245 4.42 20.04 -12.97
CA SER A 245 5.20 21.24 -13.34
C SER A 245 5.62 22.10 -12.13
N ASN A 246 4.87 22.06 -11.02
CA ASN A 246 5.08 22.97 -9.89
C ASN A 246 5.68 22.30 -8.65
N VAL A 247 5.71 20.97 -8.59
CA VAL A 247 6.21 20.22 -7.44
C VAL A 247 7.51 19.50 -7.80
N LEU A 248 8.52 19.65 -6.93
CA LEU A 248 9.80 18.95 -7.04
C LEU A 248 9.98 17.96 -5.90
N GLY A 249 10.54 16.79 -6.23
CA GLY A 249 10.94 15.77 -5.26
C GLY A 249 12.45 15.77 -5.06
N ASN A 250 12.95 16.24 -3.91
CA ASN A 250 14.39 16.39 -3.67
C ASN A 250 15.14 17.18 -4.77
N GLY A 251 14.48 18.16 -5.39
CA GLY A 251 15.05 18.95 -6.48
C GLY A 251 14.93 18.32 -7.87
N GLU A 252 14.37 17.11 -7.97
CA GLU A 252 14.08 16.42 -9.22
C GLU A 252 12.61 16.65 -9.64
N SER A 253 12.32 16.48 -10.94
CA SER A 253 10.92 16.42 -11.39
C SER A 253 10.23 15.19 -10.78
N ILE A 254 8.91 15.26 -10.59
CA ILE A 254 8.12 14.14 -10.05
C ILE A 254 8.33 12.83 -10.84
N ILE A 255 8.42 12.92 -12.17
CA ILE A 255 8.62 11.75 -13.03
C ILE A 255 10.01 11.15 -12.83
N GLU A 256 11.04 11.99 -12.72
CA GLU A 256 12.41 11.52 -12.50
C GLU A 256 12.56 10.88 -11.11
N LEU A 257 11.99 11.53 -10.09
CA LEU A 257 11.88 10.98 -8.74
C LEU A 257 11.28 9.55 -8.78
N TYR A 258 10.14 9.41 -9.46
CA TYR A 258 9.45 8.13 -9.56
C TYR A 258 10.29 7.08 -10.26
N LYS A 259 10.98 7.42 -11.35
CA LYS A 259 11.87 6.50 -12.07
C LYS A 259 12.99 6.00 -11.16
N ASN A 260 13.66 6.91 -10.44
CA ASN A 260 14.74 6.59 -9.51
C ASN A 260 14.27 5.64 -8.39
N ILE A 261 13.09 5.87 -7.83
CA ILE A 261 12.49 5.00 -6.81
C ILE A 261 12.12 3.64 -7.40
N ASN A 262 11.52 3.62 -8.58
CA ASN A 262 11.12 2.37 -9.25
C ASN A 262 12.33 1.50 -9.60
N ASP A 263 13.39 2.08 -10.15
CA ASP A 263 14.63 1.37 -10.45
C ASP A 263 15.26 0.79 -9.18
N SER A 264 15.24 1.57 -8.09
CA SER A 264 15.66 1.10 -6.76
C SER A 264 14.77 -0.05 -6.27
N ALA A 265 13.45 0.04 -6.42
CA ALA A 265 12.51 -1.00 -6.01
C ALA A 265 12.70 -2.30 -6.82
N LYS A 266 12.83 -2.20 -8.15
CA LYS A 266 13.11 -3.34 -9.05
C LYS A 266 14.34 -4.10 -8.58
N LYS A 267 15.43 -3.38 -8.31
CA LYS A 267 16.67 -3.99 -7.84
C LYS A 267 16.51 -4.56 -6.44
N GLU A 268 16.05 -3.76 -5.49
CA GLU A 268 16.16 -4.08 -4.07
C GLU A 268 15.12 -5.11 -3.60
N LEU A 269 13.91 -5.12 -4.15
CA LEU A 269 12.86 -6.07 -3.72
C LEU A 269 13.20 -7.52 -4.09
N THR A 270 14.03 -7.75 -5.11
CA THR A 270 14.54 -9.11 -5.41
C THR A 270 15.44 -9.66 -4.31
N HIS A 271 16.01 -8.79 -3.46
CA HIS A 271 16.88 -9.18 -2.34
C HIS A 271 16.12 -9.89 -1.20
N TYR A 272 14.79 -9.97 -1.23
CA TYR A 272 14.06 -10.92 -0.39
C TYR A 272 14.49 -12.37 -0.65
N PHE A 273 14.91 -12.67 -1.87
CA PHE A 273 15.18 -14.02 -2.35
C PHE A 273 16.69 -14.23 -2.56
N THR A 274 17.34 -14.85 -1.58
CA THR A 274 18.80 -15.09 -1.58
C THR A 274 19.22 -16.37 -2.30
N THR A 275 18.26 -17.15 -2.81
CA THR A 275 18.49 -18.40 -3.54
C THR A 275 17.70 -18.44 -4.85
N ASN A 276 17.99 -19.42 -5.71
CA ASN A 276 17.35 -19.55 -7.03
C ASN A 276 15.95 -20.23 -6.97
N ILE A 277 15.47 -20.62 -5.79
CA ILE A 277 14.14 -21.26 -5.64
C ILE A 277 13.01 -20.32 -6.05
N HIS A 278 13.25 -19.01 -5.94
CA HIS A 278 12.27 -17.96 -6.20
C HIS A 278 12.61 -17.09 -7.42
N GLU A 279 13.27 -17.67 -8.43
CA GLU A 279 13.68 -16.94 -9.63
C GLU A 279 12.48 -16.43 -10.44
N ASN A 280 11.39 -17.21 -10.48
CA ASN A 280 10.14 -16.78 -11.12
C ASN A 280 9.51 -15.58 -10.40
N GLU A 281 9.53 -15.56 -9.06
CA GLU A 281 8.99 -14.44 -8.29
C GLU A 281 9.86 -13.18 -8.42
N LYS A 282 11.19 -13.32 -8.48
CA LYS A 282 12.09 -12.18 -8.79
C LYS A 282 11.75 -11.57 -10.15
N LYS A 283 11.71 -12.42 -11.18
CA LYS A 283 11.37 -12.00 -12.55
C LYS A 283 9.98 -11.38 -12.62
N TRP A 284 9.02 -11.92 -11.87
CA TRP A 284 7.68 -11.36 -11.78
C TRP A 284 7.71 -9.93 -11.23
N ILE A 285 8.36 -9.66 -10.09
CA ILE A 285 8.48 -8.30 -9.53
C ILE A 285 9.11 -7.34 -10.55
N GLU A 286 10.24 -7.74 -11.15
CA GLU A 286 10.96 -6.89 -12.10
C GLU A 286 10.08 -6.49 -13.28
N VAL A 287 9.35 -7.46 -13.86
CA VAL A 287 8.48 -7.22 -15.02
C VAL A 287 7.26 -6.37 -14.67
N ILE A 288 6.59 -6.62 -13.53
CA ILE A 288 5.42 -5.80 -13.18
C ILE A 288 5.82 -4.35 -12.89
N LEU A 289 6.97 -4.13 -12.25
CA LEU A 289 7.47 -2.80 -11.92
C LEU A 289 7.95 -2.05 -13.15
N GLU A 290 8.56 -2.75 -14.12
CA GLU A 290 8.91 -2.20 -15.42
C GLU A 290 7.66 -1.77 -16.21
N ARG A 291 6.69 -2.67 -16.37
CA ARG A 291 5.46 -2.37 -17.12
C ARG A 291 4.67 -1.21 -16.51
N ILE A 292 4.52 -1.19 -15.19
CA ILE A 292 3.77 -0.13 -14.53
C ILE A 292 4.52 1.21 -14.58
N GLN A 293 5.86 1.20 -14.57
CA GLN A 293 6.69 2.39 -14.77
C GLN A 293 6.48 2.96 -16.17
N GLU A 294 6.60 2.12 -17.20
CA GLU A 294 6.34 2.50 -18.60
C GLU A 294 4.94 3.09 -18.75
N LYS A 295 3.93 2.45 -18.15
CA LYS A 295 2.54 2.91 -18.19
C LYS A 295 2.36 4.27 -17.52
N ARG A 296 2.89 4.43 -16.30
CA ARG A 296 2.76 5.68 -15.52
C ARG A 296 3.48 6.84 -16.19
N VAL A 297 4.64 6.61 -16.81
CA VAL A 297 5.42 7.65 -17.50
C VAL A 297 4.76 8.04 -18.83
N SER A 298 4.26 7.07 -19.60
CA SER A 298 3.65 7.33 -20.91
C SER A 298 2.22 7.84 -20.84
N SER A 299 1.49 7.49 -19.77
CA SER A 299 0.08 7.82 -19.58
C SER A 299 -0.19 8.07 -18.09
N PRO A 300 0.21 9.24 -17.54
CA PRO A 300 0.03 9.54 -16.12
C PRO A 300 -1.42 9.43 -15.62
N THR A 301 -2.38 9.69 -16.52
CA THR A 301 -3.83 9.70 -16.26
C THR A 301 -4.50 8.33 -16.38
N PHE A 302 -3.78 7.23 -16.58
CA PHE A 302 -4.39 5.95 -16.96
C PHE A 302 -5.47 5.44 -15.99
N LEU A 303 -5.37 5.76 -14.69
CA LEU A 303 -6.40 5.43 -13.69
C LEU A 303 -7.65 6.31 -13.85
N LEU A 304 -7.48 7.60 -14.13
CA LEU A 304 -8.58 8.50 -14.47
C LEU A 304 -9.28 8.05 -15.75
N ASP A 305 -8.53 7.59 -16.75
CA ASP A 305 -9.09 7.09 -18.02
C ASP A 305 -10.02 5.89 -17.80
N ILE A 306 -9.70 5.02 -16.83
CA ILE A 306 -10.59 3.93 -16.39
C ILE A 306 -11.88 4.49 -15.79
N LEU A 307 -11.81 5.54 -14.96
CA LEU A 307 -12.98 6.18 -14.37
C LEU A 307 -13.85 6.89 -15.40
N LYS A 308 -13.29 7.36 -16.52
CA LYS A 308 -14.06 7.96 -17.63
C LYS A 308 -14.85 6.95 -18.46
N GLN A 309 -14.73 5.65 -18.17
CA GLN A 309 -15.52 4.60 -18.84
C GLN A 309 -16.92 4.49 -18.25
N GLU A 310 -17.85 3.81 -18.94
CA GLU A 310 -19.23 3.65 -18.47
C GLU A 310 -19.36 2.76 -17.22
N LYS A 311 -18.40 1.86 -16.98
CA LYS A 311 -18.42 0.90 -15.88
C LYS A 311 -17.02 0.50 -15.41
N ALA A 312 -16.90 0.04 -14.17
CA ALA A 312 -15.63 -0.36 -13.57
C ALA A 312 -14.96 -1.52 -14.33
N ASN A 313 -15.71 -2.57 -14.70
CA ASN A 313 -15.22 -3.71 -15.49
C ASN A 313 -15.06 -3.36 -16.99
N SER A 314 -14.46 -2.22 -17.28
CA SER A 314 -14.24 -1.71 -18.63
C SER A 314 -13.12 -2.46 -19.35
N ILE A 315 -13.01 -2.21 -20.67
CA ILE A 315 -11.91 -2.70 -21.48
C ILE A 315 -10.56 -2.19 -20.96
N LEU A 316 -10.49 -0.94 -20.48
CA LEU A 316 -9.26 -0.37 -19.94
C LEU A 316 -8.84 -1.06 -18.64
N PHE A 317 -9.79 -1.32 -17.74
CA PHE A 317 -9.52 -2.06 -16.50
C PHE A 317 -9.05 -3.49 -16.77
N LYS A 318 -9.72 -4.22 -17.67
CA LYS A 318 -9.32 -5.57 -18.07
C LYS A 318 -7.95 -5.60 -18.74
N LYS A 319 -7.61 -4.59 -19.56
CA LYS A 319 -6.27 -4.46 -20.15
C LYS A 319 -5.21 -4.25 -19.09
N LEU A 320 -5.47 -3.42 -18.08
CA LEU A 320 -4.54 -3.21 -16.96
C LEU A 320 -4.30 -4.52 -16.19
N ILE A 321 -5.36 -5.26 -15.85
CA ILE A 321 -5.24 -6.57 -15.18
C ILE A 321 -4.49 -7.58 -16.06
N LEU A 322 -4.76 -7.64 -17.36
CA LEU A 322 -4.05 -8.55 -18.25
C LEU A 322 -2.55 -8.22 -18.36
N GLU A 323 -2.20 -6.94 -18.31
CA GLU A 323 -0.81 -6.47 -18.45
C GLU A 323 0.01 -6.64 -17.17
N ILE A 324 -0.59 -6.29 -16.02
CA ILE A 324 0.09 -6.23 -14.72
C ILE A 324 -0.20 -7.46 -13.85
N GLY A 325 -1.34 -8.11 -14.06
CA GLY A 325 -1.84 -9.18 -13.22
C GLY A 325 -2.51 -8.67 -11.94
N SER A 326 -2.53 -9.52 -10.91
CA SER A 326 -2.99 -9.17 -9.57
C SER A 326 -2.02 -9.65 -8.48
N PRO A 327 -2.14 -9.13 -7.25
CA PRO A 327 -1.62 -9.79 -6.06
C PRO A 327 -2.29 -11.16 -5.85
N LEU A 328 -1.87 -11.88 -4.80
CA LEU A 328 -2.64 -13.01 -4.26
C LEU A 328 -4.02 -12.50 -3.84
N ILE A 329 -5.07 -13.02 -4.45
CA ILE A 329 -6.46 -12.74 -4.11
C ILE A 329 -6.98 -13.90 -3.25
N GLU A 330 -7.64 -13.61 -2.12
CA GLU A 330 -8.23 -14.61 -1.24
C GLU A 330 -9.66 -14.22 -0.84
N ASN A 331 -10.56 -15.21 -0.79
CA ASN A 331 -11.93 -15.06 -0.29
C ASN A 331 -12.05 -15.59 1.17
N ILE A 332 -13.24 -15.55 1.79
CA ILE A 332 -13.38 -16.02 3.20
C ILE A 332 -13.32 -17.54 3.36
N LEU A 333 -13.48 -18.30 2.27
CA LEU A 333 -13.39 -19.75 2.26
C LEU A 333 -11.93 -20.22 2.17
N GLY A 334 -11.00 -19.30 1.90
CA GLY A 334 -9.59 -19.60 1.64
C GLY A 334 -9.31 -19.96 0.18
N ASP A 335 -10.31 -19.87 -0.70
CA ASP A 335 -10.08 -19.96 -2.14
C ASP A 335 -9.22 -18.78 -2.54
N ASN A 336 -8.21 -19.07 -3.35
CA ASN A 336 -7.24 -18.09 -3.76
C ASN A 336 -6.95 -18.15 -5.25
N HIS A 337 -6.63 -16.99 -5.81
CA HIS A 337 -6.38 -16.83 -7.21
C HIS A 337 -5.34 -15.71 -7.44
N MET A 338 -4.74 -15.73 -8.62
CA MET A 338 -3.92 -14.65 -9.13
C MET A 338 -4.22 -14.50 -10.62
N PHE A 339 -4.59 -13.30 -11.04
CA PHE A 339 -4.58 -12.95 -12.46
C PHE A 339 -3.12 -12.88 -12.90
N VAL A 340 -2.72 -13.87 -13.70
CA VAL A 340 -1.34 -13.97 -14.17
C VAL A 340 -1.08 -12.88 -15.22
N PRO A 341 -0.02 -12.07 -15.09
CA PRO A 341 0.30 -11.06 -16.09
C PRO A 341 0.68 -11.71 -17.42
N ARG A 342 0.38 -11.00 -18.52
CA ARG A 342 0.71 -11.45 -19.88
C ARG A 342 2.18 -11.89 -19.99
N GLY A 343 2.43 -13.05 -20.58
CA GLY A 343 3.76 -13.63 -20.74
C GLY A 343 4.24 -14.50 -19.57
N PHE A 344 3.41 -14.69 -18.53
CA PHE A 344 3.67 -15.61 -17.41
C PHE A 344 2.70 -16.80 -17.39
N GLU A 345 1.87 -17.00 -18.42
CA GLU A 345 0.78 -17.99 -18.43
C GLU A 345 1.26 -19.43 -18.19
N ASN A 346 2.52 -19.73 -18.53
CA ASN A 346 3.15 -21.05 -18.34
C ASN A 346 4.25 -21.03 -17.27
N ILE A 347 4.31 -20.01 -16.42
CA ILE A 347 5.32 -19.84 -15.37
C ILE A 347 4.62 -20.01 -14.02
N GLU A 348 5.06 -20.98 -13.22
CA GLU A 348 4.58 -21.14 -11.86
C GLU A 348 5.14 -20.00 -10.99
N ILE A 349 4.26 -19.19 -10.41
CA ILE A 349 4.58 -18.10 -9.49
C ILE A 349 3.99 -18.40 -8.12
N LYS A 350 4.84 -18.48 -7.09
CA LYS A 350 4.47 -18.69 -5.68
C LYS A 350 4.22 -17.37 -4.99
N ILE A 351 3.15 -16.68 -5.39
CA ILE A 351 2.82 -15.33 -4.92
C ILE A 351 2.54 -15.26 -3.40
N ASP A 352 2.18 -16.38 -2.77
CA ASP A 352 2.01 -16.50 -1.32
C ASP A 352 3.30 -16.29 -0.53
N VAL A 353 4.47 -16.34 -1.19
CA VAL A 353 5.75 -16.04 -0.56
C VAL A 353 5.78 -14.60 0.00
N PHE A 354 5.17 -13.64 -0.68
CA PHE A 354 5.11 -12.25 -0.20
C PHE A 354 4.24 -12.10 1.04
N SER A 355 3.15 -12.86 1.10
CA SER A 355 2.34 -12.98 2.31
C SER A 355 3.13 -13.61 3.46
N SER A 356 4.02 -14.56 3.17
CA SER A 356 4.90 -15.16 4.17
C SER A 356 5.95 -14.17 4.70
N ILE A 357 6.48 -13.29 3.83
CA ILE A 357 7.37 -12.19 4.23
C ILE A 357 6.65 -11.27 5.23
N ASN A 358 5.37 -10.93 4.97
CA ASN A 358 4.57 -10.11 5.89
C ASN A 358 4.46 -10.72 7.29
N GLU A 359 4.25 -12.03 7.39
CA GLU A 359 4.14 -12.71 8.68
C GLU A 359 5.47 -12.67 9.46
N ILE A 360 6.61 -12.81 8.78
CA ILE A 360 7.93 -12.65 9.42
C ILE A 360 8.16 -11.19 9.82
N PHE A 361 7.75 -10.23 8.98
CA PHE A 361 7.85 -8.82 9.28
C PHE A 361 7.04 -8.43 10.53
N LYS A 362 5.82 -8.95 10.68
CA LYS A 362 5.00 -8.76 11.89
C LYS A 362 5.64 -9.39 13.13
N LEU A 363 6.30 -10.55 12.99
CA LEU A 363 7.08 -11.12 14.10
C LEU A 363 8.19 -10.16 14.54
N PHE A 364 8.99 -9.66 13.59
CA PHE A 364 10.11 -8.77 13.89
C PHE A 364 9.67 -7.43 14.48
N THR A 365 8.62 -6.82 13.95
CA THR A 365 8.24 -5.43 14.30
C THR A 365 7.17 -5.33 15.38
N GLN A 366 6.31 -6.34 15.50
CA GLN A 366 5.16 -6.32 16.42
C GLN A 366 5.24 -7.43 17.46
N GLY A 367 6.19 -8.36 17.34
CA GLY A 367 6.26 -9.54 18.20
C GLY A 367 5.11 -10.53 17.97
N ASN A 368 4.40 -10.42 16.85
CA ASN A 368 3.29 -11.32 16.55
C ASN A 368 3.82 -12.72 16.20
N LYS A 369 3.60 -13.68 17.10
CA LYS A 369 4.01 -15.09 16.91
C LYS A 369 3.07 -15.90 16.04
N SER A 370 1.82 -15.46 15.88
CA SER A 370 0.79 -16.24 15.22
C SER A 370 0.75 -15.96 13.73
N CYS A 371 1.09 -16.96 12.92
CA CYS A 371 1.02 -16.89 11.47
C CYS A 371 -0.44 -16.88 11.01
N GLN A 372 -0.84 -15.84 10.28
CA GLN A 372 -2.21 -15.67 9.79
C GLN A 372 -2.50 -16.43 8.49
N LEU A 373 -1.52 -17.16 7.93
CA LEU A 373 -1.69 -17.95 6.71
C LEU A 373 -2.22 -19.37 6.95
N VAL A 374 -2.70 -19.67 8.17
CA VAL A 374 -3.21 -21.01 8.53
C VAL A 374 -4.30 -21.48 7.57
N ASN A 375 -5.29 -20.63 7.24
CA ASN A 375 -6.38 -21.03 6.35
C ASN A 375 -5.87 -21.31 4.92
N PHE A 376 -5.00 -20.44 4.39
CA PHE A 376 -4.33 -20.67 3.11
C PHE A 376 -3.57 -22.00 3.10
N CYS A 377 -2.82 -22.31 4.16
CA CYS A 377 -2.03 -23.54 4.26
C CYS A 377 -2.88 -24.82 4.47
N LYS A 378 -4.10 -24.73 5.01
CA LYS A 378 -5.01 -25.88 5.11
C LYS A 378 -5.46 -26.38 3.74
N SER A 379 -5.63 -25.46 2.80
CA SER A 379 -6.04 -25.74 1.42
C SER A 379 -4.86 -26.01 0.48
N SER A 380 -3.68 -26.37 1.02
CA SER A 380 -2.50 -26.62 0.19
C SER A 380 -2.67 -27.86 -0.70
N ILE A 381 -2.08 -27.82 -1.90
CA ILE A 381 -2.11 -28.91 -2.90
C ILE A 381 -1.53 -30.21 -2.33
N ILE A 382 -0.58 -30.12 -1.39
CA ILE A 382 0.04 -31.28 -0.73
C ILE A 382 -0.71 -31.76 0.52
N GLY A 383 -1.93 -31.26 0.75
CA GLY A 383 -2.77 -31.53 1.91
C GLY A 383 -2.58 -30.49 3.03
N ASP A 384 -3.37 -30.63 4.11
CA ASP A 384 -3.27 -29.75 5.27
C ASP A 384 -1.89 -29.91 5.92
N ILE A 385 -1.08 -28.86 5.82
CA ILE A 385 0.24 -28.78 6.42
C ILE A 385 0.24 -28.00 7.74
N THR A 386 -0.90 -27.78 8.39
CA THR A 386 -0.99 -26.94 9.60
C THR A 386 -0.95 -27.74 10.90
N ASP A 387 -0.37 -27.15 11.94
CA ASP A 387 -0.41 -27.65 13.32
C ASP A 387 -0.28 -26.49 14.32
N GLY A 388 -0.23 -26.79 15.63
CA GLY A 388 -0.15 -25.77 16.69
C GLY A 388 1.09 -24.86 16.62
N ARG A 389 2.17 -25.28 15.95
CA ARG A 389 3.36 -24.43 15.77
C ARG A 389 3.06 -23.23 14.88
N CYS A 390 2.07 -23.30 13.99
CA CYS A 390 1.66 -22.15 13.18
C CYS A 390 1.28 -20.92 14.03
N THR A 391 0.69 -21.14 15.21
CA THR A 391 0.20 -20.07 16.09
C THR A 391 1.19 -19.70 17.19
N GLU A 392 2.04 -20.62 17.60
CA GLU A 392 2.93 -20.44 18.76
C GLU A 392 4.40 -20.23 18.40
N SER A 393 4.87 -20.91 17.35
CA SER A 393 6.28 -21.02 16.99
C SER A 393 6.53 -21.32 15.51
N PRO A 394 6.01 -20.51 14.57
CA PRO A 394 6.09 -20.80 13.13
C PRO A 394 7.52 -20.93 12.59
N TRP A 395 8.51 -20.30 13.25
CA TRP A 395 9.93 -20.45 12.91
C TRP A 395 10.45 -21.89 13.07
N LEU A 396 9.92 -22.69 14.01
CA LEU A 396 10.35 -24.08 14.21
C LEU A 396 9.98 -25.00 13.04
N ARG A 397 9.09 -24.54 12.15
CA ARG A 397 8.67 -25.26 10.96
C ARG A 397 9.76 -25.34 9.88
N CYS A 398 10.86 -24.59 10.01
CA CYS A 398 12.03 -24.73 9.13
C CYS A 398 12.69 -26.13 9.21
N ASN A 399 12.33 -26.93 10.22
CA ASN A 399 12.80 -28.29 10.43
C ASN A 399 11.84 -29.36 9.87
N ASP A 400 10.69 -28.96 9.32
CA ASP A 400 9.74 -29.89 8.71
C ASP A 400 10.32 -30.49 7.41
N LYS A 401 9.85 -31.69 7.04
CA LYS A 401 10.21 -32.30 5.75
C LYS A 401 9.65 -31.51 4.57
N ASN A 402 8.42 -31.03 4.69
CA ASN A 402 7.74 -30.18 3.72
C ASN A 402 7.62 -28.77 4.32
N LEU A 403 8.29 -27.80 3.71
CA LEU A 403 8.36 -26.43 4.24
C LEU A 403 7.22 -25.58 3.67
N CYS A 404 6.50 -24.86 4.55
CA CYS A 404 5.61 -23.77 4.12
C CYS A 404 6.41 -22.52 3.73
N GLY A 405 5.77 -21.54 3.08
CA GLY A 405 6.44 -20.30 2.64
C GLY A 405 7.20 -19.58 3.76
N TYR A 406 6.62 -19.48 4.96
CA TYR A 406 7.29 -18.94 6.15
C TYR A 406 8.60 -19.68 6.46
N ALA A 407 8.54 -21.02 6.50
CA ALA A 407 9.66 -21.87 6.84
C ALA A 407 10.77 -21.84 5.77
N VAL A 408 10.40 -21.77 4.48
CA VAL A 408 11.33 -21.59 3.37
C VAL A 408 12.09 -20.28 3.51
N LEU A 409 11.40 -19.16 3.73
CA LEU A 409 12.02 -17.84 3.91
C LEU A 409 12.93 -17.81 5.13
N TRP A 410 12.46 -18.34 6.27
CA TRP A 410 13.23 -18.40 7.51
C TRP A 410 14.57 -19.12 7.30
N LYS A 411 14.54 -20.27 6.62
CA LYS A 411 15.73 -21.05 6.29
C LYS A 411 16.61 -20.33 5.26
N MET A 412 16.01 -19.76 4.22
CA MET A 412 16.70 -19.02 3.16
C MET A 412 17.45 -17.79 3.71
N TRP A 413 16.93 -17.14 4.75
CA TRP A 413 17.57 -16.00 5.40
C TRP A 413 18.63 -16.41 6.44
N GLY A 414 18.88 -17.71 6.62
CA GLY A 414 19.90 -18.25 7.53
C GLY A 414 19.45 -18.33 8.99
N LEU A 415 18.14 -18.27 9.26
CA LEU A 415 17.60 -18.18 10.62
C LEU A 415 17.23 -19.54 11.23
N ASN A 416 17.53 -20.66 10.59
CA ASN A 416 17.07 -22.00 11.00
C ASN A 416 17.51 -22.44 12.41
N ASN A 417 18.54 -21.80 12.99
CA ASN A 417 19.01 -22.07 14.35
C ASN A 417 18.72 -20.91 15.32
N TYR A 418 17.84 -19.98 14.92
CA TYR A 418 17.51 -18.78 15.69
C TYR A 418 16.08 -18.82 16.21
N GLU A 419 15.90 -18.36 17.44
CA GLU A 419 14.63 -18.40 18.16
C GLU A 419 14.26 -17.05 18.77
N PRO A 420 13.06 -16.52 18.48
CA PRO A 420 12.54 -15.30 19.10
C PRO A 420 12.04 -15.55 20.53
N ILE A 421 12.40 -14.64 21.44
CA ILE A 421 11.96 -14.57 22.83
C ILE A 421 11.20 -13.25 23.03
N LEU A 422 10.05 -13.29 23.69
CA LEU A 422 9.29 -12.08 24.02
C LEU A 422 10.07 -11.24 25.03
N ASN A 423 10.06 -9.92 24.82
CA ASN A 423 10.61 -8.96 25.77
C ASN A 423 9.82 -8.91 27.08
#